data_AF-H3H6B3-F1
#
_entry.id   AF-H3H6B3-F1
#
_cell.length_a   1.000
_cell.length_b   1.000
_cell.length_c   1.000
_cell.angle_alpha   90.00
_cell.angle_beta   90.00
_cell.angle_gamma   90.00
#
_symmetry.space_group_name_H-M   'P 1'
#
loop_
_entity.id
_entity.type
_entity.pdbx_description
1 polymer ?
#
loop_
_entity_poly.entity_id
_entity_poly.type
_entity_poly.pdbx_seq_one_letter_code
_entity_poly.pdbx_strand_id
1 'polypeptide(L)'
;MNQLLDLSSDYGPIWWAVFYILFVSLNIVGIEMTFRVQAFTTVVSVVILLVFYIGAATQVSYTEWVANRNWEFPNGWGGAVEGYSFALWFYLGIEELPLAVEVTVNPERNMPIGLMTSIATLVVLAFCTVIFNSMIYPGADEMYNSTSPLLTGYKSVFGDNSTTSGFSWMLILGLIASFHSFVFCMGQLLYAIARDGFLPHVLTTLHPTRGTMYVSLIAGSSIGFIVVLVLHYIIGDTRLGSVMINLALIGAVISYSFQLTSFILLRLKEPNRVRPYRSPFGVTGAVISMLLCVAGMVSIIYSGVSSYEFLASIVVAILYFVVGAVYFFMRVQPRFEAAPTSKLRENLLSSVSSKV
;
A
#
# COMPACT_ATOMS: atom_id res chain seq x y z
N MET A 1 7.39 -9.00 11.56
CA MET A 1 8.48 -8.42 12.36
C MET A 1 8.81 -9.26 13.59
N ASN A 2 7.82 -9.75 14.36
CA ASN A 2 8.07 -10.62 15.52
C ASN A 2 8.91 -11.86 15.18
N GLN A 3 8.63 -12.57 14.08
CA GLN A 3 9.47 -13.69 13.62
C GLN A 3 10.87 -13.26 13.13
N LEU A 4 11.02 -12.06 12.59
CA LEU A 4 12.32 -11.56 12.11
C LEU A 4 13.23 -11.11 13.27
N LEU A 5 12.62 -10.70 14.38
CA LEU A 5 13.28 -10.19 15.58
C LEU A 5 13.30 -11.21 16.74
N ASP A 6 12.75 -12.41 16.52
CA ASP A 6 12.55 -13.43 17.54
C ASP A 6 11.84 -12.88 18.81
N LEU A 7 10.88 -11.97 18.61
CA LEU A 7 10.09 -11.38 19.69
C LEU A 7 8.93 -12.32 20.06
N SER A 8 8.73 -12.52 21.36
CA SER A 8 7.57 -13.24 21.89
C SER A 8 6.26 -12.59 21.43
N SER A 9 5.34 -13.40 20.90
CA SER A 9 4.01 -12.97 20.44
C SER A 9 3.18 -12.27 21.53
N ASP A 10 3.42 -12.62 22.80
CA ASP A 10 2.62 -12.18 23.94
C ASP A 10 2.65 -10.65 24.16
N TYR A 11 3.66 -9.95 23.65
CA TYR A 11 3.80 -8.49 23.76
C TYR A 11 3.54 -7.75 22.44
N GLY A 12 2.93 -8.41 21.44
CA GLY A 12 2.64 -7.82 20.12
C GLY A 12 2.01 -6.42 20.17
N PRO A 13 0.91 -6.21 20.92
CA PRO A 13 0.24 -4.91 21.04
C PRO A 13 1.14 -3.77 21.53
N ILE A 14 2.08 -4.05 22.44
CA ILE A 14 3.00 -3.05 22.99
C ILE A 14 3.98 -2.61 21.92
N TRP A 15 4.55 -3.56 21.18
CA TRP A 15 5.47 -3.24 20.09
C TRP A 15 4.79 -2.42 19.01
N TRP A 16 3.58 -2.78 18.61
CA TRP A 16 2.80 -1.99 17.65
C TRP A 16 2.61 -0.55 18.13
N ALA A 17 2.21 -0.34 19.39
CA ALA A 17 2.05 0.99 19.96
C ALA A 17 3.36 1.80 19.89
N VAL A 18 4.48 1.19 20.25
CA VAL A 18 5.81 1.81 20.18
C VAL A 18 6.14 2.23 18.74
N PHE A 19 5.92 1.36 17.75
CA PHE A 19 6.17 1.69 16.35
C PHE A 19 5.25 2.79 15.84
N TYR A 20 3.95 2.73 16.13
CA TYR A 20 3.01 3.79 15.76
C TYR A 20 3.45 5.14 16.35
N ILE A 21 3.79 5.20 17.63
CA ILE A 21 4.27 6.43 18.29
C ILE A 21 5.56 6.92 17.64
N LEU A 22 6.52 6.03 17.40
CA LEU A 22 7.80 6.36 16.79
C LEU A 22 7.62 6.96 15.39
N PHE A 23 6.90 6.27 14.50
CA PHE A 23 6.75 6.70 13.11
C PHE A 23 5.86 7.93 12.95
N VAL A 24 4.82 8.09 13.79
CA VAL A 24 4.04 9.33 13.86
C VAL A 24 4.93 10.47 14.32
N SER A 25 5.73 10.27 15.37
CA SER A 25 6.64 11.29 15.88
C SER A 25 7.68 11.71 14.83
N LEU A 26 8.28 10.74 14.13
CA LEU A 26 9.24 11.01 13.05
C LEU A 26 8.60 11.85 11.93
N ASN A 27 7.39 11.48 11.50
CA ASN A 27 6.65 12.23 10.47
C ASN A 27 6.21 13.63 10.94
N ILE A 28 6.01 13.85 12.24
CA ILE A 28 5.75 15.18 12.80
C ILE A 28 7.02 16.03 12.85
N VAL A 29 8.20 15.42 13.04
CA VAL A 29 9.48 16.13 13.25
C VAL A 29 10.02 16.80 11.98
N GLY A 30 9.82 16.23 10.79
CA GLY A 30 10.17 16.94 9.57
C GLY A 30 10.08 16.11 8.28
N ILE A 31 9.38 16.64 7.29
CA ILE A 31 9.11 16.01 5.98
C ILE A 31 10.40 15.75 5.20
N GLU A 32 11.37 16.67 5.25
CA GLU A 32 12.62 16.52 4.50
C GLU A 32 13.47 15.35 5.03
N MET A 33 13.52 15.19 6.36
CA MET A 33 14.22 14.06 6.99
C MET A 33 13.51 12.74 6.69
N THR A 34 12.17 12.72 6.76
CA THR A 34 11.34 11.57 6.34
C THR A 34 11.73 11.09 4.94
N PHE A 35 11.75 11.97 3.94
CA PHE A 35 12.08 11.58 2.57
C PHE A 35 13.54 11.12 2.40
N ARG A 36 14.50 11.74 3.10
CA ARG A 36 15.91 11.31 3.06
C ARG A 36 16.10 9.92 3.66
N VAL A 37 15.49 9.67 4.82
CA VAL A 37 15.52 8.34 5.47
C VAL A 37 14.86 7.31 4.55
N GLN A 38 13.70 7.64 4.00
CA GLN A 38 12.98 6.74 3.11
C GLN A 38 13.77 6.42 1.84
N ALA A 39 14.37 7.43 1.20
CA ALA A 39 15.21 7.21 0.02
C ALA A 39 16.40 6.30 0.35
N PHE A 40 17.07 6.55 1.48
CA PHE A 40 18.18 5.71 1.95
C PHE A 40 17.74 4.27 2.17
N THR A 41 16.66 4.04 2.93
CA THR A 41 16.18 2.69 3.24
C THR A 41 15.70 1.95 2.00
N THR A 42 15.09 2.64 1.04
CA THR A 42 14.64 2.05 -0.23
C THR A 42 15.85 1.64 -1.08
N VAL A 43 16.85 2.51 -1.22
CA VAL A 43 18.08 2.19 -1.97
C VAL A 43 18.77 0.97 -1.35
N VAL A 44 18.91 0.93 -0.03
CA VAL A 44 19.47 -0.23 0.68
C VAL A 44 18.66 -1.49 0.39
N SER A 45 17.33 -1.42 0.49
CA SER A 45 16.42 -2.56 0.21
C SER A 45 16.58 -3.08 -1.22
N VAL A 46 16.68 -2.19 -2.21
CA VAL A 46 16.91 -2.56 -3.62
C VAL A 46 18.29 -3.20 -3.79
N VAL A 47 19.34 -2.65 -3.19
CA VAL A 47 20.69 -3.23 -3.26
C VAL A 47 20.71 -4.66 -2.72
N ILE A 48 20.00 -4.93 -1.62
CA ILE A 48 19.93 -6.28 -1.03
C ILE A 48 19.20 -7.24 -1.95
N LEU A 49 18.11 -6.81 -2.57
CA LEU A 49 17.41 -7.61 -3.58
C LEU A 49 18.33 -7.94 -4.75
N LEU A 50 19.11 -6.97 -5.25
CA LEU A 50 20.06 -7.20 -6.34
C LEU A 50 21.17 -8.18 -5.93
N VAL A 51 21.71 -8.06 -4.71
CA VAL A 51 22.69 -9.02 -4.17
C VAL A 51 22.08 -10.43 -4.10
N PHE A 52 20.83 -10.54 -3.63
CA PHE A 52 20.11 -11.80 -3.61
C PHE A 52 19.94 -12.37 -5.02
N TYR A 53 19.53 -11.58 -6.01
CA TYR A 53 19.36 -12.05 -7.39
C TYR A 53 20.66 -12.53 -8.01
N ILE A 54 21.78 -11.81 -7.79
CA ILE A 54 23.10 -12.22 -8.28
C ILE A 54 23.51 -13.56 -7.65
N GLY A 55 23.31 -13.71 -6.34
CA GLY A 55 23.59 -14.97 -5.65
C GLY A 55 22.70 -16.12 -6.14
N ALA A 56 21.39 -15.89 -6.20
CA ALA A 56 20.40 -16.86 -6.68
C ALA A 56 20.68 -17.29 -8.11
N ALA A 57 21.08 -16.38 -9.00
CA ALA A 57 21.39 -16.69 -10.40
C ALA A 57 22.48 -17.77 -10.57
N THR A 58 23.38 -17.93 -9.59
CA THR A 58 24.40 -18.99 -9.60
C THR A 58 23.86 -20.39 -9.24
N GLN A 59 22.67 -20.44 -8.62
CA GLN A 59 22.05 -21.67 -8.09
C GLN A 59 20.72 -22.01 -8.77
N VAL A 60 20.22 -21.14 -9.66
CA VAL A 60 18.98 -21.37 -10.40
C VAL A 60 19.12 -22.59 -11.31
N SER A 61 18.19 -23.54 -11.17
CA SER A 61 18.12 -24.74 -12.01
C SER A 61 16.71 -24.98 -12.52
N TYR A 62 16.47 -24.69 -13.80
CA TYR A 62 15.17 -24.98 -14.43
C TYR A 62 14.88 -26.49 -14.44
N THR A 63 15.89 -27.32 -14.71
CA THR A 63 15.71 -28.77 -14.79
C THR A 63 15.29 -29.35 -13.44
N GLU A 64 15.92 -28.94 -12.35
CA GLU A 64 15.62 -29.49 -11.02
C GLU A 64 14.31 -28.96 -10.45
N TRP A 65 14.06 -27.65 -10.56
CA TRP A 65 12.94 -26.99 -9.87
C TRP A 65 11.66 -26.92 -10.72
N VAL A 66 11.75 -27.11 -12.04
CA VAL A 66 10.59 -27.05 -12.95
C VAL A 66 10.38 -28.36 -13.71
N ALA A 67 11.39 -28.82 -14.45
CA ALA A 67 11.22 -29.97 -15.35
C ALA A 67 11.07 -31.31 -14.61
N ASN A 68 11.96 -31.60 -13.67
CA ASN A 68 11.98 -32.87 -12.93
C ASN A 68 10.83 -33.00 -11.92
N ARG A 69 10.30 -31.87 -11.46
CA ARG A 69 9.15 -31.82 -10.55
C ARG A 69 7.81 -31.99 -11.28
N ASN A 70 7.83 -32.18 -12.61
CA ASN A 70 6.63 -32.21 -13.44
C ASN A 70 5.68 -31.08 -13.07
N TRP A 71 6.17 -29.83 -12.97
CA TRP A 71 5.39 -28.71 -12.43
C TRP A 71 3.97 -28.72 -12.99
N GLU A 72 3.04 -29.24 -12.21
CA GLU A 72 1.63 -29.24 -12.54
C GLU A 72 1.16 -27.84 -12.20
N PHE A 73 0.40 -27.21 -13.10
CA PHE A 73 -0.23 -25.93 -12.81
C PHE A 73 -1.36 -26.22 -11.82
N PRO A 74 -1.13 -26.10 -10.48
CA PRO A 74 -2.03 -26.68 -9.50
C PRO A 74 -3.35 -25.91 -9.55
N ASN A 75 -4.48 -26.61 -9.55
CA ASN A 75 -5.81 -26.03 -9.74
C ASN A 75 -6.01 -25.29 -11.08
N GLY A 76 -5.09 -25.43 -12.04
CA GLY A 76 -5.16 -24.81 -13.35
C GLY A 76 -5.40 -23.29 -13.29
N TRP A 77 -6.32 -22.81 -14.12
CA TRP A 77 -6.75 -21.41 -14.10
C TRP A 77 -7.38 -20.98 -12.77
N GLY A 78 -7.95 -21.90 -11.99
CA GLY A 78 -8.48 -21.61 -10.65
C GLY A 78 -7.38 -21.15 -9.69
N GLY A 79 -6.24 -21.86 -9.68
CA GLY A 79 -5.07 -21.49 -8.88
C GLY A 79 -4.46 -20.15 -9.30
N ALA A 80 -4.45 -19.83 -10.60
CA ALA A 80 -4.02 -18.50 -11.06
C ALA A 80 -4.97 -17.39 -10.63
N VAL A 81 -6.28 -17.64 -10.61
CA VAL A 81 -7.26 -16.67 -10.09
C VAL A 81 -7.05 -16.46 -8.60
N GLU A 82 -6.75 -17.50 -7.81
CA GLU A 82 -6.43 -17.35 -6.39
C GLU A 82 -5.13 -16.55 -6.18
N GLY A 83 -4.07 -16.91 -6.91
CA GLY A 83 -2.77 -16.23 -6.85
C GLY A 83 -2.82 -14.77 -7.31
N TYR A 84 -3.73 -14.40 -8.21
CA TYR A 84 -3.88 -13.02 -8.68
C TYR A 84 -4.19 -12.05 -7.54
N SER A 85 -5.04 -12.43 -6.58
CA SER A 85 -5.39 -11.59 -5.42
C SER A 85 -4.15 -11.25 -4.58
N PHE A 86 -3.27 -12.22 -4.34
CA PHE A 86 -2.02 -12.02 -3.63
C PHE A 86 -0.97 -11.29 -4.47
N ALA A 87 -0.95 -11.49 -5.79
CA ALA A 87 -0.05 -10.76 -6.68
C ALA A 87 -0.35 -9.26 -6.68
N LEU A 88 -1.61 -8.83 -6.52
CA LEU A 88 -1.97 -7.42 -6.40
C LEU A 88 -1.25 -6.74 -5.22
N TRP A 89 -0.96 -7.48 -4.14
CA TRP A 89 -0.25 -6.95 -2.97
C TRP A 89 1.16 -6.47 -3.29
N PHE A 90 1.86 -7.10 -4.26
CA PHE A 90 3.20 -6.67 -4.69
C PHE A 90 3.20 -5.27 -5.31
N TYR A 91 2.06 -4.81 -5.80
CA TYR A 91 1.93 -3.55 -6.53
C TYR A 91 1.14 -2.47 -5.77
N LEU A 92 0.60 -2.82 -4.61
CA LEU A 92 -0.13 -1.91 -3.75
C LEU A 92 0.84 -0.88 -3.12
N GLY A 93 0.40 0.38 -3.05
CA GLY A 93 1.20 1.50 -2.55
C GLY A 93 1.77 2.40 -3.63
N ILE A 94 1.66 2.06 -4.91
CA ILE A 94 2.07 2.97 -6.01
C ILE A 94 1.24 4.27 -6.03
N GLU A 95 0.02 4.22 -5.51
CA GLU A 95 -0.89 5.35 -5.31
C GLU A 95 -0.44 6.34 -4.23
N GLU A 96 0.58 6.02 -3.44
CA GLU A 96 1.19 6.95 -2.49
C GLU A 96 1.88 8.09 -3.19
N LEU A 97 2.50 7.83 -4.34
CA LEU A 97 3.32 8.82 -5.04
C LEU A 97 2.48 10.07 -5.42
N PRO A 98 1.28 9.95 -6.03
CA PRO A 98 0.36 11.07 -6.25
C PRO A 98 -0.01 11.89 -5.00
N LEU A 99 -0.07 11.26 -3.83
CA LEU A 99 -0.43 11.96 -2.58
C LEU A 99 0.67 12.93 -2.12
N ALA A 100 1.91 12.73 -2.57
CA ALA A 100 3.02 13.64 -2.33
C ALA A 100 3.10 14.81 -3.33
N VAL A 101 2.14 14.97 -4.24
CA VAL A 101 2.22 16.00 -5.31
C VAL A 101 2.39 17.43 -4.78
N GLU A 102 1.82 17.76 -3.62
CA GLU A 102 1.91 19.10 -3.02
C GLU A 102 3.33 19.44 -2.54
N VAL A 103 4.17 18.44 -2.29
CA VAL A 103 5.58 18.61 -1.85
C VAL A 103 6.58 18.27 -2.95
N THR A 104 6.11 17.89 -4.13
CA THR A 104 6.95 17.58 -5.28
C THR A 104 7.43 18.85 -5.97
N VAL A 105 8.74 18.98 -6.15
CA VAL A 105 9.33 20.04 -6.98
C VAL A 105 8.94 19.81 -8.43
N ASN A 106 8.38 20.82 -9.12
CA ASN A 106 7.93 20.75 -10.52
C ASN A 106 7.03 19.53 -10.83
N PRO A 107 5.83 19.45 -10.22
CA PRO A 107 5.00 18.25 -10.25
C PRO A 107 4.57 17.87 -11.67
N GLU A 108 4.34 18.84 -12.56
CA GLU A 108 3.89 18.58 -13.94
C GLU A 108 4.87 17.70 -14.74
N ARG A 109 6.17 17.84 -14.47
CA ARG A 109 7.23 17.05 -15.12
C ARG A 109 7.65 15.85 -14.28
N ASN A 110 7.83 16.05 -12.98
CA ASN A 110 8.45 15.03 -12.14
C ASN A 110 7.46 13.95 -11.70
N MET A 111 6.16 14.25 -11.57
CA MET A 111 5.16 13.25 -11.19
C MET A 111 4.99 12.16 -12.26
N PRO A 112 4.81 12.47 -13.56
CA PRO A 112 4.68 11.43 -14.58
C PRO A 112 5.93 10.57 -14.72
N ILE A 113 7.11 11.19 -14.64
CA ILE A 113 8.39 10.47 -14.70
C ILE A 113 8.52 9.53 -13.50
N GLY A 114 8.28 10.04 -12.29
CA GLY A 114 8.34 9.27 -11.06
C GLY A 114 7.38 8.09 -11.05
N LEU A 115 6.13 8.27 -11.51
CA LEU A 115 5.16 7.19 -11.62
C LEU A 115 5.63 6.10 -12.58
N MET A 116 6.06 6.47 -13.79
CA MET A 116 6.48 5.50 -14.81
C MET A 116 7.74 4.74 -14.41
N THR A 117 8.73 5.42 -13.83
CA THR A 117 9.97 4.76 -13.36
C THR A 117 9.71 3.88 -12.16
N SER A 118 8.83 4.29 -11.24
CA SER A 118 8.44 3.48 -10.08
C SER A 118 7.70 2.20 -10.51
N ILE A 119 6.76 2.30 -11.45
CA ILE A 119 6.07 1.12 -11.99
C ILE A 119 7.07 0.19 -12.70
N ALA A 120 7.95 0.72 -13.55
CA ALA A 120 8.92 -0.09 -14.28
C ALA A 120 9.88 -0.83 -13.32
N THR A 121 10.43 -0.12 -12.33
CA THR A 121 11.32 -0.72 -11.33
C THR A 121 10.59 -1.77 -10.50
N LEU A 122 9.36 -1.50 -10.07
CA LEU A 122 8.56 -2.43 -9.29
C LEU A 122 8.23 -3.71 -10.07
N VAL A 123 7.84 -3.60 -11.34
CA VAL A 123 7.57 -4.77 -12.20
C VAL A 123 8.81 -5.63 -12.35
N VAL A 124 9.97 -5.03 -12.62
CA VAL A 124 11.24 -5.77 -12.76
C VAL A 124 11.61 -6.46 -11.45
N LEU A 125 11.61 -5.73 -10.33
CA LEU A 125 11.99 -6.29 -9.03
C LEU A 125 11.02 -7.38 -8.55
N ALA A 126 9.71 -7.19 -8.71
CA ALA A 126 8.71 -8.20 -8.35
C ALA A 126 8.88 -9.46 -9.19
N PHE A 127 9.02 -9.32 -10.51
CA PHE A 127 9.24 -10.46 -11.40
C PHE A 127 10.54 -11.22 -11.05
N CYS A 128 11.66 -10.51 -10.86
CA CYS A 128 12.91 -11.11 -10.43
C CYS A 128 12.76 -11.81 -9.08
N THR A 129 12.08 -11.20 -8.11
CA THR A 129 11.85 -11.82 -6.79
C THR A 129 11.15 -13.16 -6.93
N VAL A 130 10.03 -13.22 -7.65
CA VAL A 130 9.26 -14.47 -7.82
C VAL A 130 10.09 -15.55 -8.49
N ILE A 131 10.78 -15.21 -9.58
CA ILE A 131 11.59 -16.17 -10.35
C ILE A 131 12.78 -16.68 -9.53
N PHE A 132 13.61 -15.78 -9.00
CA PHE A 132 14.82 -16.16 -8.27
C PHE A 132 14.54 -16.83 -6.93
N ASN A 133 13.38 -16.58 -6.32
CA ASN A 133 12.99 -17.25 -5.08
C ASN A 133 12.39 -18.64 -5.33
N SER A 134 11.65 -18.82 -6.43
CA SER A 134 10.95 -20.07 -6.73
C SER A 134 11.83 -21.11 -7.44
N MET A 135 12.87 -20.67 -8.16
CA MET A 135 13.74 -21.55 -8.98
C MET A 135 15.06 -21.95 -8.30
N ILE A 136 15.13 -21.83 -6.98
CA ILE A 136 16.26 -22.27 -6.14
C ILE A 136 15.74 -23.22 -5.07
N TYR A 137 16.63 -23.95 -4.38
CA TYR A 137 16.25 -24.76 -3.22
C TYR A 137 15.50 -23.89 -2.19
N PRO A 138 14.41 -24.37 -1.55
CA PRO A 138 13.77 -25.68 -1.65
C PRO A 138 12.69 -25.83 -2.76
N GLY A 139 12.55 -24.83 -3.63
CA GLY A 139 11.55 -24.79 -4.71
C GLY A 139 10.23 -24.11 -4.30
N ALA A 140 9.35 -23.89 -5.27
CA ALA A 140 8.14 -23.10 -5.07
C ALA A 140 7.12 -23.71 -4.09
N ASP A 141 6.99 -25.04 -4.04
CA ASP A 141 6.03 -25.71 -3.14
C ASP A 141 6.35 -25.45 -1.67
N GLU A 142 7.64 -25.46 -1.33
CA GLU A 142 8.13 -25.17 0.02
C GLU A 142 8.11 -23.66 0.30
N MET A 143 8.38 -22.83 -0.70
CA MET A 143 8.22 -21.37 -0.58
C MET A 143 6.75 -20.97 -0.34
N TYR A 144 5.79 -21.67 -0.95
CA TYR A 144 4.36 -21.45 -0.73
C TYR A 144 3.97 -21.65 0.74
N ASN A 145 4.57 -22.65 1.41
CA ASN A 145 4.32 -22.93 2.82
C ASN A 145 5.12 -22.03 3.78
N SER A 146 6.10 -21.25 3.28
CA SER A 146 6.91 -20.37 4.10
C SER A 146 6.15 -19.10 4.48
N THR A 147 6.18 -18.74 5.77
CA THR A 147 5.67 -17.44 6.25
C THR A 147 6.58 -16.27 5.86
N SER A 148 7.82 -16.54 5.43
CA SER A 148 8.78 -15.52 4.99
C SER A 148 9.60 -16.04 3.80
N PRO A 149 8.98 -16.21 2.61
CA PRO A 149 9.62 -16.86 1.45
C PRO A 149 10.91 -16.17 1.01
N LEU A 150 10.96 -14.84 1.06
CA LEU A 150 12.15 -14.08 0.71
C LEU A 150 13.35 -14.39 1.63
N LEU A 151 13.09 -14.54 2.93
CA LEU A 151 14.12 -14.92 3.89
C LEU A 151 14.55 -16.38 3.69
N THR A 152 13.62 -17.30 3.42
CA THR A 152 13.93 -18.69 3.11
C THR A 152 14.83 -18.80 1.88
N GLY A 153 14.50 -18.09 0.79
CA GLY A 153 15.33 -18.06 -0.41
C GLY A 153 16.71 -17.47 -0.14
N TYR A 154 16.79 -16.41 0.66
CA TYR A 154 18.05 -15.81 1.04
C TYR A 154 18.96 -16.78 1.82
N LYS A 155 18.41 -17.46 2.84
CA LYS A 155 19.11 -18.49 3.62
C LYS A 155 19.55 -19.68 2.78
N SER A 156 18.78 -20.02 1.76
CA SER A 156 19.16 -21.07 0.81
C SER A 156 20.40 -20.69 0.01
N VAL A 157 20.46 -19.45 -0.51
CA VAL A 157 21.57 -19.00 -1.35
C VAL A 157 22.86 -18.80 -0.54
N PHE A 158 22.78 -18.15 0.62
CA PHE A 158 23.96 -17.72 1.39
C PHE A 158 24.26 -18.57 2.63
N GLY A 159 23.43 -19.58 2.91
CA GLY A 159 23.49 -20.41 4.11
C GLY A 159 22.94 -19.69 5.34
N ASP A 160 22.54 -20.45 6.37
CA ASP A 160 22.06 -19.89 7.64
C ASP A 160 23.24 -19.70 8.62
N ASN A 161 23.96 -18.59 8.46
CA ASN A 161 25.14 -18.25 9.28
C ASN A 161 25.07 -16.82 9.84
N SER A 162 26.03 -16.44 10.69
CA SER A 162 26.08 -15.12 11.33
C SER A 162 26.12 -13.95 10.34
N THR A 163 26.71 -14.14 9.16
CA THR A 163 26.75 -13.13 8.09
C THR A 163 25.35 -12.94 7.46
N THR A 164 24.61 -14.03 7.26
CA THR A 164 23.22 -14.03 6.75
C THR A 164 22.21 -13.47 7.77
N SER A 165 22.49 -13.59 9.07
CA SER A 165 21.68 -12.96 10.12
C SER A 165 21.62 -11.43 9.98
N GLY A 166 22.74 -10.79 9.61
CA GLY A 166 22.80 -9.35 9.33
C GLY A 166 21.87 -8.91 8.20
N PHE A 167 21.65 -9.75 7.19
CA PHE A 167 20.72 -9.45 6.08
C PHE A 167 19.25 -9.58 6.48
N SER A 168 18.94 -10.44 7.46
CA SER A 168 17.58 -10.52 8.03
C SER A 168 17.16 -9.18 8.64
N TRP A 169 18.08 -8.50 9.32
CA TRP A 169 17.88 -7.14 9.83
C TRP A 169 17.64 -6.13 8.71
N MET A 170 18.23 -6.34 7.54
CA MET A 170 18.02 -5.43 6.43
C MET A 170 16.65 -5.62 5.74
N LEU A 171 16.06 -6.83 5.75
CA LEU A 171 14.67 -7.02 5.33
C LEU A 171 13.69 -6.22 6.20
N ILE A 172 14.00 -6.08 7.49
CA ILE A 172 13.22 -5.27 8.42
C ILE A 172 13.28 -3.78 8.04
N LEU A 173 14.41 -3.29 7.52
CA LEU A 173 14.51 -1.91 7.04
C LEU A 173 13.50 -1.61 5.93
N GLY A 174 13.24 -2.57 5.04
CA GLY A 174 12.21 -2.43 4.00
C GLY A 174 10.79 -2.29 4.59
N LEU A 175 10.46 -3.11 5.60
CA LEU A 175 9.18 -3.03 6.32
C LEU A 175 9.01 -1.69 7.05
N ILE A 176 10.09 -1.22 7.68
CA ILE A 176 10.14 0.08 8.36
C ILE A 176 9.91 1.22 7.36
N ALA A 177 10.58 1.18 6.20
CA ALA A 177 10.46 2.20 5.17
C ALA A 177 9.04 2.30 4.63
N SER A 178 8.42 1.15 4.34
CA SER A 178 7.05 1.09 3.85
C SER A 178 6.07 1.64 4.88
N PHE A 179 6.12 1.17 6.13
CA PHE A 179 5.23 1.66 7.18
C PHE A 179 5.40 3.18 7.43
N HIS A 180 6.63 3.67 7.40
CA HIS A 180 6.92 5.10 7.53
C HIS A 180 6.27 5.94 6.42
N SER A 181 6.33 5.47 5.16
CA SER A 181 5.70 6.09 3.98
C SER A 181 4.18 6.15 4.11
N PHE A 182 3.56 5.02 4.49
CA PHE A 182 2.11 4.92 4.63
C PHE A 182 1.57 5.90 5.68
N VAL A 183 2.27 6.06 6.81
CA VAL A 183 1.89 7.03 7.85
C VAL A 183 1.88 8.46 7.28
N PHE A 184 2.90 8.84 6.49
CA PHE A 184 2.97 10.14 5.84
C PHE A 184 1.81 10.35 4.85
N CYS A 185 1.62 9.42 3.91
CA CYS A 185 0.61 9.54 2.86
C CYS A 185 -0.83 9.49 3.40
N MET A 186 -1.07 8.67 4.43
CA MET A 186 -2.34 8.66 5.15
C MET A 186 -2.63 10.03 5.79
N GLY A 187 -1.62 10.65 6.42
CA GLY A 187 -1.75 12.00 6.96
C GLY A 187 -2.14 13.03 5.89
N GLN A 188 -1.44 13.01 4.75
CA GLN A 188 -1.72 13.87 3.58
C GLN A 188 -3.14 13.70 3.08
N LEU A 189 -3.57 12.45 2.91
CA LEU A 189 -4.90 12.15 2.41
C LEU A 189 -5.99 12.65 3.37
N LEU A 190 -5.87 12.39 4.67
CA LEU A 190 -6.84 12.87 5.67
C LEU A 190 -6.87 14.39 5.76
N TYR A 191 -5.71 15.05 5.71
CA TYR A 191 -5.61 16.50 5.68
C TYR A 191 -6.31 17.09 4.45
N ALA A 192 -6.07 16.54 3.26
CA ALA A 192 -6.68 16.99 2.01
C ALA A 192 -8.21 16.84 2.03
N ILE A 193 -8.72 15.68 2.46
CA ILE A 193 -10.17 15.43 2.56
C ILE A 193 -10.83 16.36 3.60
N ALA A 194 -10.13 16.65 4.71
CA ALA A 194 -10.60 17.60 5.72
C ALA A 194 -10.60 19.04 5.20
N ARG A 195 -9.58 19.43 4.42
CA ARG A 195 -9.50 20.73 3.75
C ARG A 195 -10.65 20.94 2.76
N ASP A 196 -11.04 19.87 2.08
CA ASP A 196 -12.19 19.88 1.15
C ASP A 196 -13.55 19.87 1.88
N GLY A 197 -13.57 19.86 3.21
CA GLY A 197 -14.77 19.98 4.04
C GLY A 197 -15.52 18.66 4.29
N PHE A 198 -14.99 17.54 3.81
CA PHE A 198 -15.60 16.22 4.01
C PHE A 198 -15.32 15.64 5.40
N LEU A 199 -14.20 15.99 6.04
CA LEU A 199 -13.86 15.55 7.40
C LEU A 199 -13.85 16.72 8.41
N PRO A 200 -13.79 16.46 9.73
CA PRO A 200 -13.76 17.52 10.73
C PRO A 200 -12.57 18.47 10.54
N HIS A 201 -12.83 19.79 10.64
CA HIS A 201 -11.83 20.84 10.38
C HIS A 201 -10.60 20.74 11.29
N VAL A 202 -10.70 20.11 12.46
CA VAL A 202 -9.56 19.89 13.37
C VAL A 202 -8.41 19.15 12.67
N LEU A 203 -8.70 18.27 11.71
CA LEU A 203 -7.69 17.55 10.92
C LEU A 203 -6.88 18.45 9.97
N THR A 204 -7.35 19.66 9.65
CA THR A 204 -6.59 20.62 8.83
C THR A 204 -5.53 21.39 9.63
N THR A 205 -5.32 21.04 10.90
CA THR A 205 -4.38 21.76 11.77
C THR A 205 -2.95 21.35 11.46
N LEU A 206 -2.10 22.35 11.21
CA LEU A 206 -0.66 22.17 10.96
C LEU A 206 0.16 22.46 12.21
N HIS A 207 1.33 21.84 12.32
CA HIS A 207 2.27 22.07 13.41
C HIS A 207 2.84 23.50 13.30
N PRO A 208 2.76 24.34 14.35
CA PRO A 208 3.06 25.77 14.25
C PRO A 208 4.44 26.11 13.68
N THR A 209 5.46 25.32 14.01
CA THR A 209 6.85 25.57 13.58
C THR A 209 7.31 24.73 12.40
N ARG A 210 6.61 23.63 12.07
CA ARG A 210 7.08 22.61 11.10
C ARG A 210 6.18 22.47 9.88
N GLY A 211 4.96 23.00 9.94
CA GLY A 211 3.98 22.88 8.85
C GLY A 211 3.49 21.45 8.60
N THR A 212 3.75 20.50 9.50
CA THR A 212 3.31 19.09 9.38
C THR A 212 1.87 18.92 9.85
N MET A 213 1.09 18.08 9.17
CA MET A 213 -0.32 17.79 9.51
C MET A 213 -0.46 16.84 10.70
N TYR A 214 0.08 17.23 11.86
CA TYR A 214 0.24 16.36 13.02
C TYR A 214 -1.10 15.79 13.53
N VAL A 215 -2.19 16.55 13.44
CA VAL A 215 -3.51 16.05 13.88
C VAL A 215 -4.01 14.93 12.96
N SER A 216 -3.89 15.08 11.64
CA SER A 216 -4.23 14.02 10.68
C SER A 216 -3.37 12.77 10.87
N LEU A 217 -2.07 12.95 11.10
CA LEU A 217 -1.15 11.85 11.38
C LEU A 217 -1.56 11.07 12.63
N ILE A 218 -1.83 11.77 13.74
CA ILE A 218 -2.24 11.14 15.00
C ILE A 218 -3.60 10.48 14.87
N ALA A 219 -4.59 11.16 14.30
CA ALA A 219 -5.95 10.66 14.19
C ALA A 219 -6.04 9.40 13.33
N GLY A 220 -5.46 9.44 12.12
CA GLY A 220 -5.47 8.28 11.23
C GLY A 220 -4.69 7.10 11.79
N SER A 221 -3.53 7.36 12.39
CA SER A 221 -2.72 6.33 13.04
C SER A 221 -3.42 5.70 14.23
N SER A 222 -4.15 6.50 15.02
CA SER A 222 -4.94 6.00 16.16
C SER A 222 -6.08 5.10 15.68
N ILE A 223 -6.79 5.49 14.60
CA ILE A 223 -7.85 4.66 14.02
C ILE A 223 -7.27 3.34 13.52
N GLY A 224 -6.17 3.38 12.76
CA GLY A 224 -5.49 2.18 12.27
C GLY A 224 -5.06 1.26 13.40
N PHE A 225 -4.44 1.82 14.45
CA PHE A 225 -4.01 1.07 15.63
C PHE A 225 -5.19 0.43 16.39
N ILE A 226 -6.30 1.15 16.56
CA ILE A 226 -7.52 0.61 17.20
C ILE A 226 -8.07 -0.57 16.39
N VAL A 227 -8.13 -0.45 15.06
CA VAL A 227 -8.60 -1.55 14.19
C VAL A 227 -7.71 -2.79 14.37
N VAL A 228 -6.40 -2.62 14.38
CA VAL A 228 -5.45 -3.73 14.60
C VAL A 228 -5.63 -4.37 15.98
N LEU A 229 -5.77 -3.56 17.04
CA LEU A 229 -6.00 -4.06 18.39
C LEU A 229 -7.31 -4.85 18.50
N VAL A 230 -8.40 -4.30 17.97
CA VAL A 230 -9.71 -4.97 18.00
C VAL A 230 -9.65 -6.30 17.26
N LEU A 231 -9.01 -6.35 16.08
CA LEU A 231 -8.87 -7.58 15.32
C LEU A 231 -7.97 -8.61 16.01
N HIS A 232 -6.90 -8.17 16.66
CA HIS A 232 -6.05 -9.03 17.48
C HIS A 232 -6.85 -9.79 18.55
N TYR A 233 -7.70 -9.09 19.30
CA TYR A 233 -8.49 -9.72 20.37
C TYR A 233 -9.67 -10.57 19.87
N ILE A 234 -10.22 -10.28 18.68
CA ILE A 234 -11.37 -11.05 18.14
C ILE A 234 -10.91 -12.31 17.40
N ILE A 235 -9.84 -12.21 16.61
CA ILE A 235 -9.46 -13.22 15.61
C ILE A 235 -8.13 -13.92 15.94
N GLY A 236 -7.28 -13.28 16.75
CA GLY A 236 -5.94 -13.76 17.09
C GLY A 236 -4.86 -13.41 16.04
N ASP A 237 -3.59 -13.48 16.45
CA ASP A 237 -2.44 -13.01 15.66
C ASP A 237 -2.15 -13.83 14.41
N THR A 238 -2.42 -15.14 14.43
CA THR A 238 -2.07 -16.04 13.33
C THR A 238 -2.76 -15.65 12.02
N ARG A 239 -3.94 -15.04 12.11
CA ARG A 239 -4.79 -14.68 10.97
C ARG A 239 -4.78 -13.18 10.66
N LEU A 240 -4.24 -12.37 11.58
CA LEU A 240 -4.31 -10.91 11.53
C LEU A 240 -3.69 -10.37 10.24
N GLY A 241 -2.52 -10.88 9.84
CA GLY A 241 -1.83 -10.45 8.62
C GLY A 241 -2.68 -10.64 7.36
N SER A 242 -3.23 -11.84 7.15
CA SER A 242 -4.08 -12.16 6.01
C SER A 242 -5.36 -11.33 5.97
N VAL A 243 -6.02 -11.14 7.12
CA VAL A 243 -7.22 -10.29 7.24
C VAL A 243 -6.91 -8.85 6.83
N MET A 244 -5.77 -8.32 7.27
CA MET A 244 -5.35 -6.95 6.94
C MET A 244 -5.00 -6.79 5.46
N ILE A 245 -4.32 -7.77 4.86
CA ILE A 245 -4.02 -7.79 3.42
C ILE A 245 -5.31 -7.77 2.62
N ASN A 246 -6.26 -8.65 2.94
CA ASN A 246 -7.56 -8.70 2.26
C ASN A 246 -8.35 -7.39 2.41
N LEU A 247 -8.39 -6.82 3.62
CA LEU A 247 -9.05 -5.55 3.89
C LEU A 247 -8.46 -4.41 3.05
N ALA A 248 -7.13 -4.33 3.00
CA ALA A 248 -6.43 -3.32 2.22
C ALA A 248 -6.62 -3.50 0.71
N LEU A 249 -6.60 -4.74 0.20
CA LEU A 249 -6.86 -5.04 -1.22
C LEU A 249 -8.28 -4.65 -1.64
N ILE A 250 -9.29 -4.99 -0.83
CA ILE A 250 -10.69 -4.60 -1.10
C ILE A 250 -10.80 -3.07 -1.15
N GLY A 251 -10.22 -2.38 -0.16
CA GLY A 251 -10.21 -0.92 -0.11
C GLY A 251 -9.51 -0.29 -1.31
N ALA A 252 -8.35 -0.82 -1.70
CA ALA A 252 -7.58 -0.35 -2.84
C ALA A 252 -8.34 -0.52 -4.16
N VAL A 253 -8.92 -1.70 -4.41
CA VAL A 253 -9.69 -1.96 -5.65
C VAL A 253 -10.90 -1.02 -5.76
N ILE A 254 -11.64 -0.81 -4.66
CA ILE A 254 -12.76 0.15 -4.62
C ILE A 254 -12.26 1.57 -4.92
N SER A 255 -11.16 1.99 -4.28
CA SER A 255 -10.55 3.30 -4.51
C SER A 255 -10.13 3.49 -5.97
N TYR A 256 -9.46 2.51 -6.56
CA TYR A 256 -9.06 2.53 -7.97
C TYR A 256 -10.26 2.60 -8.91
N SER A 257 -11.34 1.85 -8.63
CA SER A 257 -12.58 1.95 -9.39
C SER A 257 -13.18 3.37 -9.32
N PHE A 258 -13.19 4.02 -8.17
CA PHE A 258 -13.65 5.42 -8.09
C PHE A 258 -12.73 6.39 -8.81
N GLN A 259 -11.41 6.22 -8.74
CA GLN A 259 -10.44 7.06 -9.44
C GLN A 259 -10.57 6.93 -10.97
N LEU A 260 -10.71 5.70 -11.48
CA LEU A 260 -10.91 5.42 -12.90
C LEU A 260 -12.25 5.98 -13.39
N THR A 261 -13.31 5.82 -12.59
CA THR A 261 -14.63 6.40 -12.90
C THR A 261 -14.55 7.93 -12.97
N SER A 262 -13.92 8.57 -11.99
CA SER A 262 -13.66 10.01 -11.97
C SER A 262 -12.86 10.48 -13.18
N PHE A 263 -11.82 9.72 -13.58
CA PHE A 263 -11.04 10.02 -14.78
C PHE A 263 -11.88 10.00 -16.05
N ILE A 264 -12.73 8.98 -16.23
CA ILE A 264 -13.64 8.87 -17.39
C ILE A 264 -14.67 10.00 -17.37
N LEU A 265 -15.27 10.27 -16.21
CA LEU A 265 -16.28 11.34 -16.06
C LEU A 265 -15.68 12.72 -16.35
N LEU A 266 -14.47 13.04 -15.88
CA LEU A 266 -13.79 14.30 -16.18
C LEU A 266 -13.43 14.42 -17.68
N ARG A 267 -13.14 13.30 -18.35
CA ARG A 267 -12.94 13.29 -19.80
C ARG A 267 -14.19 13.64 -20.58
N LEU A 268 -15.36 13.22 -20.10
CA LEU A 268 -16.65 13.46 -20.75
C LEU A 268 -17.24 14.83 -20.40
N LYS A 269 -17.21 15.23 -19.12
CA LYS A 269 -17.85 16.45 -18.62
C LYS A 269 -16.99 17.71 -18.81
N GLU A 270 -15.67 17.59 -18.73
CA GLU A 270 -14.73 18.73 -18.83
C GLU A 270 -13.64 18.47 -19.90
N PRO A 271 -14.02 18.34 -21.19
CA PRO A 271 -13.07 18.01 -22.26
C PRO A 271 -12.03 19.11 -22.49
N ASN A 272 -12.40 20.38 -22.27
CA ASN A 272 -11.56 21.55 -22.55
C ASN A 272 -10.64 21.97 -21.39
N ARG A 273 -10.67 21.25 -20.26
CA ARG A 273 -9.81 21.54 -19.11
C ARG A 273 -8.34 21.37 -19.48
N VAL A 274 -7.49 22.32 -19.08
CA VAL A 274 -6.03 22.22 -19.25
C VAL A 274 -5.52 21.01 -18.48
N ARG A 275 -4.74 20.17 -19.15
CA ARG A 275 -4.19 18.92 -18.60
C ARG A 275 -2.68 18.92 -18.84
N PRO A 276 -1.86 19.24 -17.81
CA PRO A 276 -0.41 19.25 -17.93
C PRO A 276 0.15 17.89 -18.37
N TYR A 277 -0.47 16.80 -17.89
CA TYR A 277 -0.17 15.44 -18.33
C TYR A 277 -1.38 14.81 -19.04
N ARG A 278 -1.13 14.12 -20.16
CA ARG A 278 -2.13 13.35 -20.89
C ARG A 278 -1.69 11.89 -20.96
N SER A 279 -2.48 11.01 -20.35
CA SER A 279 -2.25 9.56 -20.43
C SER A 279 -2.28 9.10 -21.90
N PRO A 280 -1.27 8.32 -22.35
CA PRO A 280 -1.19 7.81 -23.71
C PRO A 280 -2.31 6.80 -24.03
N PHE A 281 -2.78 6.05 -23.03
CA PHE A 281 -3.84 5.05 -23.19
C PHE A 281 -5.26 5.62 -23.09
N GLY A 282 -5.40 6.88 -22.63
CA GLY A 282 -6.67 7.59 -22.62
C GLY A 282 -7.81 6.86 -21.89
N VAL A 283 -9.03 7.00 -22.41
CA VAL A 283 -10.24 6.36 -21.86
C VAL A 283 -10.17 4.84 -22.01
N THR A 284 -9.64 4.33 -23.12
CA THR A 284 -9.50 2.90 -23.38
C THR A 284 -8.67 2.22 -22.28
N GLY A 285 -7.53 2.81 -21.92
CA GLY A 285 -6.71 2.33 -20.81
C GLY A 285 -7.45 2.33 -19.48
N ALA A 286 -8.27 3.35 -19.22
CA ALA A 286 -9.08 3.42 -18.00
C ALA A 286 -10.18 2.34 -17.96
N VAL A 287 -10.82 2.04 -19.08
CA VAL A 287 -11.81 0.95 -19.19
C VAL A 287 -11.16 -0.41 -18.99
N ILE A 288 -10.00 -0.66 -19.62
CA ILE A 288 -9.24 -1.90 -19.41
C ILE A 288 -8.84 -2.03 -17.93
N SER A 289 -8.34 -0.95 -17.33
CA SER A 289 -7.98 -0.94 -15.90
C SER A 289 -9.19 -1.20 -15.01
N MET A 290 -10.37 -0.71 -15.38
CA MET A 290 -11.62 -0.98 -14.66
C MET A 290 -11.98 -2.47 -14.73
N LEU A 291 -11.87 -3.09 -15.90
CA LEU A 291 -12.10 -4.53 -16.06
C LEU A 291 -11.11 -5.35 -15.23
N LEU A 292 -9.84 -4.94 -15.16
CA LEU A 292 -8.84 -5.56 -14.29
C LEU A 292 -9.16 -5.38 -12.80
N CYS A 293 -9.66 -4.22 -12.38
CA CYS A 293 -10.14 -4.01 -11.00
C CYS A 293 -11.31 -4.95 -10.68
N VAL A 294 -12.26 -5.12 -11.60
CA VAL A 294 -13.39 -6.06 -11.44
C VAL A 294 -12.87 -7.51 -11.37
N ALA A 295 -11.94 -7.89 -12.23
CA ALA A 295 -11.31 -9.21 -12.18
C ALA A 295 -10.57 -9.43 -10.84
N GLY A 296 -9.91 -8.40 -10.30
CA GLY A 296 -9.25 -8.42 -9.00
C GLY A 296 -10.23 -8.62 -7.86
N MET A 297 -11.35 -7.89 -7.90
CA MET A 297 -12.43 -8.07 -6.93
C MET A 297 -13.01 -9.49 -6.98
N VAL A 298 -13.25 -10.03 -8.18
CA VAL A 298 -13.74 -11.41 -8.34
C VAL A 298 -12.74 -12.43 -7.81
N SER A 299 -11.45 -12.24 -8.09
CA SER A 299 -10.36 -13.09 -7.59
C SER A 299 -10.28 -13.07 -6.06
N ILE A 300 -10.34 -11.89 -5.44
CA ILE A 300 -10.36 -11.71 -3.99
C ILE A 300 -11.57 -12.43 -3.37
N ILE A 301 -12.77 -12.25 -3.96
CA ILE A 301 -13.99 -12.92 -3.50
C ILE A 301 -13.89 -14.43 -3.66
N TYR A 302 -13.43 -14.91 -4.80
CA TYR A 302 -13.31 -16.34 -5.10
C TYR A 302 -12.32 -17.04 -4.15
N SER A 303 -11.12 -16.48 -3.99
CA SER A 303 -10.08 -16.96 -3.09
C SER A 303 -10.54 -16.93 -1.63
N GLY A 304 -11.28 -15.88 -1.26
CA GLY A 304 -11.65 -15.63 0.11
C GLY A 304 -12.94 -16.30 0.59
N VAL A 305 -13.90 -16.63 -0.29
CA VAL A 305 -15.31 -16.89 0.08
C VAL A 305 -15.49 -17.98 1.15
N SER A 306 -14.61 -18.98 1.18
CA SER A 306 -14.67 -20.11 2.11
C SER A 306 -13.83 -19.90 3.38
N SER A 307 -13.05 -18.82 3.46
CA SER A 307 -12.15 -18.53 4.57
C SER A 307 -12.81 -17.62 5.61
N TYR A 308 -12.60 -17.94 6.89
CA TYR A 308 -13.01 -17.08 8.00
C TYR A 308 -12.29 -15.71 7.97
N GLU A 309 -11.04 -15.69 7.52
CA GLU A 309 -10.20 -14.49 7.42
C GLU A 309 -10.79 -13.47 6.45
N PHE A 310 -11.24 -13.94 5.29
CA PHE A 310 -11.90 -13.09 4.32
C PHE A 310 -13.23 -12.55 4.82
N LEU A 311 -14.06 -13.40 5.45
CA LEU A 311 -15.34 -12.96 6.02
C LEU A 311 -15.11 -11.82 7.03
N ALA A 312 -14.13 -11.96 7.92
CA ALA A 312 -13.78 -10.92 8.87
C ALA A 312 -13.36 -9.62 8.17
N SER A 313 -12.51 -9.72 7.13
CA SER A 313 -12.08 -8.54 6.36
C SER A 313 -13.26 -7.81 5.68
N ILE A 314 -14.21 -8.55 5.11
CA ILE A 314 -15.44 -7.97 4.51
C ILE A 314 -16.28 -7.27 5.56
N VAL A 315 -16.52 -7.92 6.70
CA VAL A 315 -17.35 -7.34 7.77
C VAL A 315 -16.74 -6.02 8.24
N VAL A 316 -15.42 -5.98 8.48
CA VAL A 316 -14.71 -4.76 8.86
C VAL A 316 -14.81 -3.70 7.77
N ALA A 317 -14.62 -4.07 6.50
CA ALA A 317 -14.74 -3.16 5.36
C ALA A 317 -16.16 -2.54 5.30
N ILE A 318 -17.20 -3.37 5.37
CA ILE A 318 -18.60 -2.93 5.36
C ILE A 318 -18.87 -2.00 6.54
N LEU A 319 -18.45 -2.36 7.76
CA LEU A 319 -18.62 -1.51 8.94
C LEU A 319 -17.93 -0.16 8.74
N TYR A 320 -16.72 -0.13 8.20
CA TYR A 320 -15.99 1.09 7.91
C TYR A 320 -16.72 1.96 6.88
N PHE A 321 -17.20 1.37 5.78
CA PHE A 321 -17.99 2.07 4.76
C PHE A 321 -19.34 2.57 5.30
N VAL A 322 -20.02 1.79 6.14
CA VAL A 322 -21.28 2.19 6.77
C VAL A 322 -21.06 3.36 7.72
N VAL A 323 -20.03 3.32 8.57
CA VAL A 323 -19.68 4.44 9.45
C VAL A 323 -19.36 5.69 8.63
N GLY A 324 -18.58 5.55 7.56
CA GLY A 324 -18.26 6.64 6.64
C GLY A 324 -19.51 7.21 5.94
N ALA A 325 -20.41 6.35 5.46
CA ALA A 325 -21.65 6.74 4.80
C ALA A 325 -22.60 7.45 5.77
N VAL A 326 -22.82 6.89 6.96
CA VAL A 326 -23.63 7.51 8.01
C VAL A 326 -23.09 8.89 8.37
N TYR A 327 -21.78 9.01 8.56
CA TYR A 327 -21.15 10.30 8.80
C TYR A 327 -21.35 11.28 7.62
N PHE A 328 -21.20 10.80 6.38
CA PHE A 328 -21.41 11.61 5.18
C PHE A 328 -22.84 12.15 5.11
N PHE A 329 -23.86 11.28 5.20
CA PHE A 329 -25.27 11.67 5.12
C PHE A 329 -25.71 12.54 6.29
N MET A 330 -25.21 12.29 7.51
CA MET A 330 -25.64 13.04 8.70
C MET A 330 -24.91 14.37 8.90
N ARG A 331 -23.63 14.45 8.54
CA ARG A 331 -22.78 15.62 8.88
C ARG A 331 -22.27 16.37 7.67
N VAL A 332 -21.99 15.68 6.56
CA VAL A 332 -21.35 16.27 5.39
C VAL A 332 -22.41 16.82 4.45
N GLN A 333 -23.29 15.98 3.92
CA GLN A 333 -24.32 16.39 2.95
C GLN A 333 -25.14 17.63 3.39
N PRO A 334 -25.63 17.73 4.65
CA PRO A 334 -26.38 18.90 5.07
C PRO A 334 -25.56 20.20 5.05
N ARG A 335 -24.24 20.13 5.27
CA ARG A 335 -23.35 21.31 5.19
C ARG A 335 -23.18 21.79 3.75
N PHE A 336 -23.13 20.87 2.80
CA PHE A 336 -23.01 21.20 1.38
C PHE A 336 -24.34 21.74 0.82
N GLU A 337 -25.48 21.19 1.25
CA GLU A 337 -26.81 21.68 0.86
C GLU A 337 -27.14 23.05 1.48
N ALA A 338 -26.66 23.32 2.70
CA ALA A 338 -26.84 24.62 3.37
C ALA A 338 -25.90 25.73 2.87
N ALA A 339 -24.83 25.39 2.15
CA ALA A 339 -23.89 26.37 1.63
C ALA A 339 -24.34 26.91 0.26
N PRO A 340 -24.48 28.24 0.08
CA PRO A 340 -24.81 28.81 -1.24
C PRO A 340 -23.74 28.42 -2.26
N THR A 341 -24.19 27.82 -3.37
CA THR A 341 -23.42 27.13 -4.41
C THR A 341 -22.27 27.92 -5.04
N SER A 342 -22.19 29.24 -4.81
CA SER A 342 -21.09 30.10 -5.28
C SER A 342 -19.85 30.09 -4.38
N LYS A 343 -20.00 30.07 -3.05
CA LYS A 343 -18.86 30.23 -2.11
C LYS A 343 -18.03 28.96 -1.94
N LEU A 344 -18.64 27.78 -2.15
CA LEU A 344 -17.94 26.51 -1.97
C LEU A 344 -16.97 26.22 -3.12
N ARG A 345 -17.34 26.63 -4.34
CA ARG A 345 -16.47 26.54 -5.53
C ARG A 345 -15.31 27.53 -5.45
N GLU A 346 -15.55 28.72 -4.91
CA GLU A 346 -14.51 29.73 -4.67
C GLU A 346 -13.54 29.32 -3.57
N ASN A 347 -13.96 28.72 -2.46
CA ASN A 347 -13.03 28.30 -1.39
C ASN A 347 -12.11 27.14 -1.79
N LEU A 348 -12.56 26.25 -2.67
CA LEU A 348 -11.73 25.17 -3.23
C LEU A 348 -10.72 25.69 -4.27
N LEU A 349 -10.96 26.85 -4.88
CA LEU A 349 -10.09 27.47 -5.88
C LEU A 349 -9.22 28.61 -5.30
N SER A 350 -9.68 29.29 -4.24
CA SER A 350 -9.00 30.44 -3.64
C SER A 350 -7.86 30.04 -2.70
N SER A 351 -7.88 28.82 -2.15
CA SER A 351 -6.74 28.27 -1.39
C SER A 351 -5.52 27.95 -2.26
N VAL A 352 -5.67 27.93 -3.60
CA VAL A 352 -4.55 27.87 -4.55
C VAL A 352 -3.92 29.26 -4.76
N SER A 353 -4.69 30.34 -4.54
CA SER A 353 -4.25 31.71 -4.80
C SER A 353 -3.55 32.39 -3.61
N SER A 354 -3.63 31.83 -2.39
CA SER A 354 -3.04 32.47 -1.20
C SER A 354 -1.55 32.13 -0.97
N LYS A 355 -0.89 31.50 -1.94
CA LYS A 355 0.56 31.25 -1.94
C LYS A 355 1.17 31.57 -3.31
N VAL A 356 0.87 32.76 -3.84
CA VAL A 356 1.74 33.43 -4.82
C VAL A 356 2.83 34.15 -4.05
#